data_AF-A0A7C7V5H4-F1
#
_entry.id   AF-A0A7C7V5H4-F1
#
_cell.length_a   1.000
_cell.length_b   1.000
_cell.length_c   1.000
_cell.angle_alpha   90.00
_cell.angle_beta   90.00
_cell.angle_gamma   90.00
#
_symmetry.space_group_name_H-M   'P 1'
#
loop_
_entity.id
_entity.type
_entity.pdbx_description
1 polymer ?
#
loop_
_entity_poly.entity_id
_entity_poly.type
_entity_poly.pdbx_seq_one_letter_code
_entity_poly.pdbx_strand_id
1 'polypeptide(L)'
;IQVKEGAGAFVCGEETALIASIEGRRGMPRPRPPFPAVSGLWGKPTIINNVETLACVSLILRHDPEWFARYGTEKSKGTKTFALVGNVKRPGLVEVPLGITLREMIFDIGGGLVGDKRFKAVQTGGPSGGCIPADLLDMPVDYDSLTAAGSIMGSGGMVVMDEETCMVDVARYFLDFAQKESCGECTPCRLGTRQLAAILEDACSGKATPEDIDLLAELSEGIKAGSLCGLGQTAPNPVLTTIRYFRQEYEVHIQQKRCPALVCRQLLWYRIDPELCQGCQLCLKHCPVEAIQGEKKEPHTIDQLKCTRCGACFEVCPPKSHAVQRIPGQVPATETPAPPKPAPAAGLPEET
;
A
#
# COMPACT_ATOMS: atom_id res chain seq x y z
N ILE A 1 37.80 -10.60 5.54
CA ILE A 1 36.35 -10.30 5.66
C ILE A 1 35.71 -11.45 6.41
N GLN A 2 34.87 -11.18 7.39
CA GLN A 2 34.04 -12.20 8.05
C GLN A 2 32.58 -11.92 7.70
N VAL A 3 31.82 -12.97 7.37
CA VAL A 3 30.40 -12.85 7.02
C VAL A 3 29.57 -13.26 8.22
N LYS A 4 28.58 -12.44 8.58
CA LYS A 4 27.59 -12.77 9.60
C LYS A 4 26.20 -12.71 9.00
N GLU A 5 25.50 -13.84 9.05
CA GLU A 5 24.14 -13.96 8.56
C GLU A 5 23.13 -13.47 9.61
N GLY A 6 22.13 -12.71 9.17
CA GLY A 6 21.04 -12.23 10.01
C GLY A 6 19.88 -13.24 10.10
N ALA A 7 18.85 -12.93 10.89
CA ALA A 7 17.71 -13.82 11.13
C ALA A 7 16.37 -13.27 10.61
N GLY A 8 16.40 -12.35 9.64
CA GLY A 8 15.19 -11.81 9.00
C GLY A 8 14.40 -10.79 9.83
N ALA A 9 15.05 -9.71 10.27
CA ALA A 9 14.39 -8.59 10.95
C ALA A 9 14.78 -7.26 10.29
N PHE A 10 13.81 -6.48 9.80
CA PHE A 10 14.06 -5.25 9.05
C PHE A 10 14.78 -4.19 9.91
N VAL A 11 14.40 -4.06 11.19
CA VAL A 11 15.03 -3.12 12.13
C VAL A 11 16.54 -3.37 12.31
N CYS A 12 17.01 -4.60 12.12
CA CYS A 12 18.45 -4.91 12.19
C CYS A 12 19.26 -4.32 11.04
N GLY A 13 18.62 -3.73 10.02
CA GLY A 13 19.30 -2.91 9.02
C GLY A 13 19.68 -1.51 9.53
N GLU A 14 19.13 -1.07 10.66
CA GLU A 14 19.48 0.20 11.30
C GLU A 14 20.87 0.11 11.95
N GLU A 15 21.67 1.18 11.85
CA GLU A 15 23.09 1.21 12.24
C GLU A 15 23.37 0.64 13.64
N THR A 16 22.67 1.11 14.67
CA THR A 16 22.91 0.70 16.05
C THR A 16 22.26 -0.64 16.39
N ALA A 17 21.12 -0.95 15.77
CA ALA A 17 20.47 -2.26 15.89
C ALA A 17 21.30 -3.37 15.24
N LEU A 18 21.95 -3.09 14.10
CA LEU A 18 22.86 -4.00 13.42
C LEU A 18 24.03 -4.38 14.33
N ILE A 19 24.67 -3.39 14.98
CA ILE A 19 25.74 -3.62 15.95
C ILE A 19 25.24 -4.53 17.07
N ALA A 20 24.07 -4.24 17.64
CA ALA A 20 23.50 -5.07 18.71
C ALA A 20 23.26 -6.52 18.27
N SER A 21 22.74 -6.72 17.06
CA SER A 21 22.52 -8.05 16.47
C SER A 21 23.85 -8.80 16.23
N ILE A 22 24.88 -8.11 15.73
CA ILE A 22 26.22 -8.68 15.55
C ILE A 22 26.85 -9.06 16.90
N GLU A 23 26.58 -8.32 17.97
CA GLU A 23 27.04 -8.65 19.33
C GLU A 23 26.26 -9.80 19.99
N GLY A 24 25.26 -10.38 19.31
CA GLY A 24 24.41 -11.44 19.86
C GLY A 24 23.33 -10.92 20.82
N ARG A 25 23.12 -9.60 20.88
CA ARG A 25 22.02 -8.98 21.62
C ARG A 25 20.79 -8.87 20.72
N ARG A 26 19.64 -8.53 21.32
CA ARG A 26 18.45 -8.17 20.55
C ARG A 26 18.77 -6.96 19.65
N GLY A 27 18.31 -7.00 18.40
CA GLY A 27 18.49 -5.93 17.40
C GLY A 27 17.64 -4.70 17.71
N MET A 28 17.95 -4.05 18.83
CA MET A 28 17.28 -2.85 19.29
C MET A 28 18.23 -1.67 19.13
N PRO A 29 17.76 -0.56 18.54
CA PRO A 29 18.57 0.63 18.37
C PRO A 29 18.93 1.24 19.73
N ARG A 30 20.06 1.96 19.77
CA ARG A 30 20.55 2.63 20.98
C ARG A 30 20.48 4.15 20.81
N PRO A 31 20.16 4.91 21.87
CA PRO A 31 20.29 6.36 21.86
C PRO A 31 21.73 6.78 21.54
N ARG A 32 21.85 7.89 20.80
CA ARG A 32 23.12 8.57 20.54
C ARG A 32 23.15 9.82 21.44
N PRO A 33 24.27 10.15 22.13
CA PRO A 33 25.58 9.48 22.16
C PRO A 33 25.68 8.22 23.07
N PRO A 34 26.74 7.37 22.92
CA PRO A 34 27.87 7.54 22.00
C PRO A 34 27.51 7.16 20.56
N PHE A 35 28.11 7.87 19.59
CA PHE A 35 27.99 7.52 18.18
C PHE A 35 28.88 6.30 17.86
N PRO A 36 28.48 5.42 16.92
CA PRO A 36 29.27 4.24 16.54
C PRO A 36 30.70 4.56 16.09
N ALA A 37 30.90 5.71 15.43
CA ALA A 37 32.21 6.20 15.03
C ALA A 37 33.18 6.42 16.21
N VAL A 38 32.66 6.63 17.42
CA VAL A 38 33.46 6.76 18.65
C VAL A 38 33.52 5.42 19.39
N SER A 39 32.38 4.77 19.57
CA SER A 39 32.26 3.48 20.27
C SER A 39 31.06 2.71 19.73
N GLY A 40 31.33 1.78 18.83
CA GLY A 40 30.35 0.92 18.16
C GLY A 40 30.55 -0.55 18.54
N LEU A 41 30.85 -1.39 17.54
CA LEU A 41 30.96 -2.83 17.70
C LEU A 41 32.07 -3.20 18.71
N TRP A 42 31.69 -3.94 19.76
CA TRP A 42 32.57 -4.33 20.88
C TRP A 42 33.31 -3.13 21.52
N GLY A 43 32.64 -1.97 21.54
CA GLY A 43 33.19 -0.73 22.10
C GLY A 43 34.32 -0.10 21.27
N LYS A 44 34.49 -0.51 20.01
CA LYS A 44 35.50 0.04 19.09
C LYS A 44 34.86 1.03 18.11
N PRO A 45 35.58 2.08 17.68
CA PRO A 45 35.18 2.94 16.57
C PRO A 45 34.74 2.10 15.35
N THR A 46 33.49 2.27 14.93
CA THR A 46 32.87 1.46 13.87
C THR A 46 32.11 2.37 12.92
N ILE A 47 32.33 2.19 11.62
CA ILE A 47 31.58 2.86 10.56
C ILE A 47 30.80 1.81 9.78
N ILE A 48 29.51 2.04 9.57
CA ILE A 48 28.63 1.15 8.81
C ILE A 48 28.28 1.84 7.50
N ASN A 49 28.46 1.14 6.39
CA ASN A 49 28.12 1.62 5.06
C ASN A 49 27.20 0.63 4.36
N ASN A 50 26.28 1.12 3.54
CA ASN A 50 25.50 0.28 2.65
C ASN A 50 26.41 -0.34 1.57
N VAL A 51 26.04 -1.51 1.08
CA VAL A 51 26.77 -2.23 0.03
C VAL A 51 26.88 -1.39 -1.25
N GLU A 52 25.81 -0.70 -1.65
CA GLU A 52 25.80 0.19 -2.83
C GLU A 52 26.83 1.30 -2.68
N THR A 53 26.93 1.93 -1.51
CA THR A 53 27.92 2.97 -1.22
C THR A 53 29.34 2.45 -1.42
N LEU A 54 29.67 1.28 -0.87
CA LEU A 54 31.00 0.68 -1.01
C LEU A 54 31.30 0.26 -2.46
N ALA A 55 30.28 -0.20 -3.20
CA ALA A 55 30.40 -0.49 -4.62
C ALA A 55 30.72 0.79 -5.43
N CYS A 56 30.00 1.89 -5.18
CA CYS A 56 30.27 3.19 -5.82
C CYS A 56 31.68 3.70 -5.50
N VAL A 57 32.15 3.58 -4.25
CA VAL A 57 33.52 3.96 -3.87
C VAL A 57 34.56 3.20 -4.70
N SER A 58 34.35 1.91 -4.95
CA SER A 58 35.27 1.13 -5.79
C SER A 58 35.34 1.63 -7.24
N LEU A 59 34.21 2.09 -7.80
CA LEU A 59 34.14 2.67 -9.14
C LEU A 59 34.79 4.05 -9.19
N ILE A 60 34.56 4.89 -8.18
CA ILE A 60 35.17 6.23 -8.05
C ILE A 60 36.70 6.12 -8.01
N LEU A 61 37.25 5.17 -7.26
CA LEU A 61 38.69 4.95 -7.17
C LEU A 61 39.30 4.43 -8.48
N ARG A 62 38.52 3.73 -9.31
CA ARG A 62 38.98 3.13 -10.58
C ARG A 62 38.99 4.12 -11.74
N HIS A 63 38.01 5.01 -11.79
CA HIS A 63 37.86 5.98 -12.88
C HIS A 63 38.45 7.33 -12.45
N ASP A 64 37.70 8.08 -11.65
CA ASP A 64 38.08 9.27 -10.88
C ASP A 64 36.78 9.85 -10.26
N PRO A 65 36.87 10.78 -9.28
CA PRO A 65 35.70 11.43 -8.72
C PRO A 65 34.90 12.25 -9.74
N GLU A 66 35.59 12.89 -10.70
CA GLU A 66 34.97 13.72 -11.73
C GLU A 66 34.04 12.89 -12.64
N TRP A 67 34.42 11.65 -12.97
CA TRP A 67 33.64 10.72 -13.76
C TRP A 67 32.31 10.39 -13.08
N PHE A 68 32.35 10.10 -11.77
CA PHE A 68 31.13 9.82 -11.01
C PHE A 68 30.26 11.08 -10.88
N ALA A 69 30.88 12.24 -10.70
CA ALA A 69 30.20 13.52 -10.56
C ALA A 69 29.58 14.09 -11.86
N ARG A 70 29.86 13.49 -13.04
CA ARG A 70 29.19 13.81 -14.30
C ARG A 70 27.73 13.36 -14.32
N TYR A 71 27.37 12.37 -13.49
CA TYR A 71 26.00 11.94 -13.29
C TYR A 71 25.39 12.64 -12.08
N GLY A 72 24.06 12.72 -12.05
CA GLY A 72 23.36 13.32 -10.92
C GLY A 72 23.06 14.80 -11.09
N THR A 73 22.54 15.42 -10.03
CA THR A 73 22.29 16.86 -9.95
C THR A 73 23.51 17.59 -9.35
N GLU A 74 23.41 18.91 -9.14
CA GLU A 74 24.47 19.66 -8.46
C GLU A 74 24.73 19.14 -7.05
N LYS A 75 23.67 18.84 -6.29
CA LYS A 75 23.75 18.38 -4.90
C LYS A 75 23.77 16.87 -4.73
N SER A 76 23.26 16.11 -5.71
CA SER A 76 23.12 14.66 -5.64
C SER A 76 23.90 14.00 -6.77
N LYS A 77 25.18 13.69 -6.54
CA LYS A 77 26.10 13.14 -7.55
C LYS A 77 25.95 11.64 -7.73
N GLY A 78 26.21 11.18 -8.95
CA GLY A 78 26.29 9.76 -9.29
C GLY A 78 24.97 9.13 -9.74
N THR A 79 24.98 7.79 -9.69
CA THR A 79 23.84 6.94 -10.02
C THR A 79 23.26 6.32 -8.75
N LYS A 80 22.01 5.85 -8.85
CA LYS A 80 21.33 5.13 -7.79
C LYS A 80 20.56 3.96 -8.40
N THR A 81 20.59 2.83 -7.71
CA THR A 81 19.78 1.66 -8.07
C THR A 81 18.40 1.78 -7.43
N PHE A 82 17.35 1.61 -8.23
CA PHE A 82 15.96 1.56 -7.81
C PHE A 82 15.34 0.20 -8.12
N ALA A 83 14.46 -0.27 -7.23
CA ALA A 83 13.62 -1.44 -7.44
C ALA A 83 12.21 -0.96 -7.84
N LEU A 84 11.92 -1.00 -9.14
CA LEU A 84 10.64 -0.59 -9.71
C LEU A 84 9.69 -1.78 -9.74
N VAL A 85 8.61 -1.71 -8.96
CA VAL A 85 7.62 -2.79 -8.79
C VAL A 85 6.20 -2.23 -8.72
N GLY A 86 5.19 -3.08 -8.52
CA GLY A 86 3.78 -2.69 -8.50
C GLY A 86 3.13 -2.80 -9.87
N ASN A 87 2.19 -1.90 -10.18
CA ASN A 87 1.38 -1.92 -11.40
C ASN A 87 2.12 -1.32 -12.61
N VAL A 88 3.31 -1.84 -12.90
CA VAL A 88 4.20 -1.41 -14.00
C VAL A 88 4.46 -2.56 -14.98
N LYS A 89 4.58 -2.27 -16.29
CA LYS A 89 4.74 -3.32 -17.33
C LYS A 89 6.07 -4.04 -17.24
N ARG A 90 7.15 -3.33 -16.92
CA ARG A 90 8.52 -3.86 -16.81
C ARG A 90 9.06 -3.66 -15.39
N PRO A 91 8.65 -4.49 -14.41
CA PRO A 91 9.23 -4.44 -13.07
C PRO A 91 10.69 -4.93 -13.10
N GLY A 92 11.53 -4.38 -12.23
CA GLY A 92 12.94 -4.78 -12.17
C GLY A 92 13.82 -3.84 -11.36
N LEU A 93 15.12 -4.16 -11.34
CA LEU A 93 16.16 -3.29 -10.80
C LEU A 93 16.70 -2.42 -11.93
N VAL A 94 16.75 -1.11 -11.70
CA VAL A 94 17.22 -0.13 -12.67
C VAL A 94 18.23 0.79 -12.02
N GLU A 95 19.39 0.93 -12.64
CA GLU A 95 20.40 1.92 -12.23
C GLU A 95 20.27 3.14 -13.13
N VAL A 96 20.07 4.31 -12.51
CA VAL A 96 19.82 5.57 -13.22
C VAL A 96 20.63 6.71 -12.57
N PRO A 97 20.97 7.75 -13.34
CA PRO A 97 21.50 8.99 -12.76
C PRO A 97 20.49 9.60 -11.78
N LEU A 98 20.98 10.13 -10.67
CA LEU A 98 20.12 10.92 -9.77
C LEU A 98 19.58 12.17 -10.50
N GLY A 99 18.34 12.54 -10.21
CA GLY A 99 17.66 13.66 -10.87
C GLY A 99 16.84 13.30 -12.11
N ILE A 100 16.86 12.04 -12.57
CA ILE A 100 15.85 11.53 -13.52
C ILE A 100 14.43 11.77 -12.97
N THR A 101 13.45 12.04 -13.82
CA THR A 101 12.08 12.29 -13.38
C THR A 101 11.33 11.00 -13.06
N LEU A 102 10.27 11.09 -12.23
CA LEU A 102 9.37 9.95 -11.99
C LEU A 102 8.69 9.49 -13.29
N ARG A 103 8.39 10.41 -14.20
CA ARG A 103 7.83 10.10 -15.52
C ARG A 103 8.76 9.21 -16.32
N GLU A 104 10.02 9.59 -16.48
CA GLU A 104 11.01 8.80 -17.22
C GLU A 104 11.19 7.41 -16.58
N MET A 105 11.27 7.36 -15.24
CA MET A 105 11.36 6.11 -14.50
C MET A 105 10.19 5.16 -14.76
N ILE A 106 8.96 5.65 -14.72
CA ILE A 106 7.75 4.82 -14.78
C ILE A 106 7.35 4.51 -16.22
N PHE A 107 7.38 5.51 -17.11
CA PHE A 107 6.88 5.37 -18.48
C PHE A 107 7.98 4.93 -19.45
N ASP A 108 9.16 5.54 -19.41
CA ASP A 108 10.20 5.23 -20.40
C ASP A 108 10.97 3.96 -20.03
N ILE A 109 11.34 3.81 -18.75
CA ILE A 109 12.04 2.63 -18.24
C ILE A 109 11.04 1.53 -17.85
N GLY A 110 10.05 1.86 -17.02
CA GLY A 110 9.00 0.91 -16.60
C GLY A 110 8.03 0.48 -17.71
N GLY A 111 7.95 1.23 -18.81
CA GLY A 111 7.03 0.93 -19.92
C GLY A 111 5.57 1.30 -19.65
N GLY A 112 5.32 2.13 -18.62
CA GLY A 112 3.98 2.53 -18.20
C GLY A 112 3.28 1.47 -17.35
N LEU A 113 1.96 1.62 -17.19
CA LEU A 113 1.16 0.79 -16.29
C LEU A 113 0.60 -0.45 -16.99
N VAL A 114 0.41 -1.51 -16.21
CA VAL A 114 -0.21 -2.75 -16.69
C VAL A 114 -1.62 -2.45 -17.22
N GLY A 115 -1.93 -2.90 -18.43
CA GLY A 115 -3.23 -2.67 -19.07
C GLY A 115 -3.48 -1.21 -19.51
N ASP A 116 -2.45 -0.38 -19.61
CA ASP A 116 -2.55 1.03 -20.02
C ASP A 116 -3.50 1.86 -19.14
N LYS A 117 -3.62 1.42 -17.88
CA LYS A 117 -4.32 2.10 -16.82
C LYS A 117 -3.69 3.45 -16.46
N ARG A 118 -4.44 4.30 -15.79
CA ARG A 118 -3.97 5.63 -15.39
C ARG A 118 -3.08 5.53 -14.16
N PHE A 119 -1.97 6.26 -14.21
CA PHE A 119 -1.11 6.43 -13.05
C PHE A 119 -1.85 7.19 -11.95
N LYS A 120 -1.78 6.68 -10.72
CA LYS A 120 -2.34 7.34 -9.55
C LYS A 120 -1.26 7.88 -8.63
N ALA A 121 -0.33 7.02 -8.24
CA ALA A 121 0.70 7.33 -7.28
C ALA A 121 1.90 6.39 -7.41
N VAL A 122 3.03 6.82 -6.86
CA VAL A 122 4.18 5.96 -6.61
C VAL A 122 4.59 6.11 -5.16
N GLN A 123 4.79 4.98 -4.49
CA GLN A 123 5.40 4.97 -3.17
C GLN A 123 6.90 4.84 -3.35
N THR A 124 7.68 5.71 -2.72
CA THR A 124 9.15 5.66 -2.80
C THR A 124 9.75 5.58 -1.41
N GLY A 125 10.99 5.11 -1.28
CA GLY A 125 11.72 5.11 0.00
C GLY A 125 11.57 3.83 0.82
N GLY A 126 11.04 2.75 0.21
CA GLY A 126 10.73 1.51 0.92
C GLY A 126 9.50 1.68 1.82
N PRO A 127 9.11 0.67 2.61
CA PRO A 127 7.79 0.61 3.26
C PRO A 127 7.47 1.76 4.23
N SER A 128 8.47 2.48 4.74
CA SER A 128 8.29 3.66 5.59
C SER A 128 8.45 5.00 4.84
N GLY A 129 8.46 4.97 3.51
CA GLY A 129 8.50 6.17 2.69
C GLY A 129 7.13 6.80 2.44
N GLY A 130 7.05 7.71 1.49
CA GLY A 130 5.84 8.50 1.19
C GLY A 130 5.21 8.11 -0.15
N CYS A 131 3.92 8.41 -0.30
CA CYS A 131 3.19 8.31 -1.56
C CYS A 131 3.23 9.64 -2.33
N ILE A 132 3.65 9.60 -3.58
CA ILE A 132 3.78 10.76 -4.47
C ILE A 132 2.70 10.66 -5.56
N PRO A 133 1.83 11.67 -5.74
CA PRO A 133 0.71 11.63 -6.68
C PRO A 133 1.12 11.88 -8.13
N ALA A 134 0.19 11.63 -9.05
CA ALA A 134 0.31 11.91 -10.49
C ALA A 134 0.73 13.34 -10.83
N ASP A 135 0.30 14.32 -10.04
CA ASP A 135 0.60 15.75 -10.27
C ASP A 135 2.09 16.08 -10.11
N LEU A 136 2.87 15.20 -9.48
CA LEU A 136 4.32 15.36 -9.28
C LEU A 136 5.16 14.42 -10.16
N LEU A 137 4.60 13.87 -11.25
CA LEU A 137 5.32 12.96 -12.15
C LEU A 137 6.59 13.58 -12.77
N ASP A 138 6.60 14.89 -13.02
CA ASP A 138 7.73 15.58 -13.62
C ASP A 138 8.78 16.02 -12.59
N MET A 139 8.58 15.67 -11.32
CA MET A 139 9.54 15.95 -10.25
C MET A 139 10.81 15.10 -10.44
N PRO A 140 12.01 15.69 -10.26
CA PRO A 140 13.26 14.94 -10.27
C PRO A 140 13.36 14.01 -9.05
N VAL A 141 13.98 12.84 -9.26
CA VAL A 141 14.26 11.84 -8.23
C VAL A 141 15.64 12.12 -7.64
N ASP A 142 15.66 13.02 -6.65
CA ASP A 142 16.83 13.31 -5.81
C ASP A 142 16.42 13.44 -4.33
N TYR A 143 17.41 13.58 -3.43
CA TYR A 143 17.17 13.56 -1.99
C TYR A 143 16.27 14.72 -1.52
N ASP A 144 16.53 15.93 -2.03
CA ASP A 144 15.82 17.15 -1.65
C ASP A 144 14.36 17.09 -2.13
N SER A 145 14.12 16.71 -3.39
CA SER A 145 12.80 16.69 -4.01
C SER A 145 11.91 15.61 -3.40
N LEU A 146 12.45 14.41 -3.15
CA LEU A 146 11.70 13.36 -2.47
C LEU A 146 11.28 13.77 -1.05
N THR A 147 12.18 14.44 -0.33
CA THR A 147 11.90 14.92 1.04
C THR A 147 10.83 16.01 1.02
N ALA A 148 10.87 16.95 0.08
CA ALA A 148 9.85 17.98 -0.10
C ALA A 148 8.45 17.39 -0.43
N ALA A 149 8.43 16.28 -1.17
CA ALA A 149 7.20 15.53 -1.46
C ALA A 149 6.66 14.76 -0.24
N GLY A 150 7.38 14.70 0.89
CA GLY A 150 7.02 13.93 2.07
C GLY A 150 7.45 12.46 2.01
N SER A 151 8.33 12.11 1.08
CA SER A 151 8.94 10.79 0.95
C SER A 151 10.43 10.85 1.33
N ILE A 152 11.19 9.78 1.07
CA ILE A 152 12.64 9.70 1.32
C ILE A 152 13.34 8.89 0.22
N MET A 153 14.64 9.11 0.04
CA MET A 153 15.46 8.33 -0.91
C MET A 153 15.59 6.85 -0.48
N GLY A 154 15.46 6.54 0.80
CA GLY A 154 15.35 5.18 1.36
C GLY A 154 16.30 4.15 0.72
N SER A 155 15.79 2.95 0.43
CA SER A 155 16.52 1.87 -0.25
C SER A 155 16.44 1.94 -1.78
N GLY A 156 15.76 2.93 -2.35
CA GLY A 156 15.43 2.97 -3.79
C GLY A 156 14.24 2.08 -4.20
N GLY A 157 13.45 1.56 -3.26
CA GLY A 157 12.20 0.87 -3.60
C GLY A 157 11.14 1.84 -4.14
N MET A 158 10.50 1.49 -5.26
CA MET A 158 9.41 2.23 -5.89
C MET A 158 8.24 1.31 -6.21
N VAL A 159 7.09 1.54 -5.56
CA VAL A 159 5.86 0.79 -5.81
C VAL A 159 4.87 1.65 -6.59
N VAL A 160 4.69 1.34 -7.88
CA VAL A 160 3.78 2.04 -8.80
C VAL A 160 2.34 1.58 -8.56
N MET A 161 1.41 2.54 -8.49
CA MET A 161 -0.02 2.32 -8.22
C MET A 161 -0.88 2.96 -9.31
N ASP A 162 -1.94 2.25 -9.69
CA ASP A 162 -2.93 2.64 -10.71
C ASP A 162 -4.20 3.23 -10.07
N GLU A 163 -5.18 3.63 -10.87
CA GLU A 163 -6.44 4.21 -10.38
C GLU A 163 -7.30 3.26 -9.54
N GLU A 164 -7.08 1.94 -9.64
CA GLU A 164 -7.79 0.91 -8.89
C GLU A 164 -7.19 0.65 -7.50
N THR A 165 -6.11 1.35 -7.15
CA THR A 165 -5.45 1.20 -5.84
C THR A 165 -6.12 2.12 -4.81
N CYS A 166 -6.48 1.61 -3.61
CA CYS A 166 -7.04 2.43 -2.52
C CYS A 166 -5.93 3.05 -1.67
N MET A 167 -5.85 4.38 -1.58
CA MET A 167 -4.74 5.03 -0.85
C MET A 167 -4.87 4.90 0.68
N VAL A 168 -6.10 4.78 1.20
CA VAL A 168 -6.33 4.49 2.62
C VAL A 168 -5.82 3.10 2.99
N ASP A 169 -6.08 2.11 2.13
CA ASP A 169 -5.60 0.74 2.31
C ASP A 169 -4.07 0.61 2.12
N VAL A 170 -3.49 1.38 1.19
CA VAL A 170 -2.04 1.48 1.02
C VAL A 170 -1.36 1.99 2.29
N ALA A 171 -1.89 3.06 2.90
CA ALA A 171 -1.37 3.58 4.16
C ALA A 171 -1.47 2.52 5.27
N ARG A 172 -2.61 1.81 5.36
CA ARG A 172 -2.84 0.71 6.31
C ARG A 172 -1.84 -0.43 6.12
N TYR A 173 -1.61 -0.85 4.88
CA TYR A 173 -0.70 -1.94 4.52
C TYR A 173 0.75 -1.63 4.91
N PHE A 174 1.27 -0.47 4.51
CA PHE A 174 2.65 -0.10 4.81
C PHE A 174 2.87 0.15 6.31
N LEU A 175 1.87 0.68 7.00
CA LEU A 175 1.94 0.85 8.44
C LEU A 175 1.89 -0.49 9.19
N ASP A 176 1.07 -1.44 8.74
CA ASP A 176 1.06 -2.80 9.31
C ASP A 176 2.41 -3.49 9.16
N PHE A 177 3.07 -3.33 8.00
CA PHE A 177 4.45 -3.77 7.82
C PHE A 177 5.40 -3.10 8.83
N ALA A 178 5.40 -1.76 8.91
CA ALA A 178 6.29 -1.03 9.81
C ALA A 178 6.08 -1.39 11.28
N GLN A 179 4.84 -1.68 11.67
CA GLN A 179 4.47 -2.17 12.99
C GLN A 179 5.04 -3.56 13.26
N LYS A 180 4.90 -4.51 12.33
CA LYS A 180 5.42 -5.88 12.47
C LYS A 180 6.94 -5.91 12.54
N GLU A 181 7.60 -4.99 11.85
CA GLU A 181 9.04 -4.83 11.82
C GLU A 181 9.59 -3.93 12.95
N SER A 182 8.74 -3.39 13.81
CA SER A 182 9.17 -2.60 14.96
C SER A 182 9.83 -3.47 16.02
N CYS A 183 11.00 -3.05 16.51
CA CYS A 183 11.64 -3.70 17.66
C CYS A 183 10.88 -3.53 18.98
N GLY A 184 9.95 -2.57 19.04
CA GLY A 184 9.13 -2.29 20.23
C GLY A 184 9.84 -1.55 21.37
N GLU A 185 11.02 -0.98 21.13
CA GLU A 185 11.82 -0.30 22.16
C GLU A 185 11.18 1.02 22.63
N CYS A 186 10.92 1.94 21.69
CA CYS A 186 10.38 3.26 22.04
C CYS A 186 8.84 3.26 22.04
N THR A 187 8.25 3.81 23.10
CA THR A 187 6.79 3.90 23.27
C THR A 187 6.08 4.61 22.12
N PRO A 188 6.56 5.77 21.61
CA PRO A 188 5.91 6.47 20.50
C PRO A 188 5.77 5.57 19.26
N CYS A 189 6.83 4.88 18.84
CA CYS A 189 6.73 3.93 17.74
C CYS A 189 5.83 2.74 18.11
N ARG A 190 6.11 2.03 19.21
CA ARG A 190 5.42 0.77 19.55
C ARG A 190 3.90 0.91 19.70
N LEU A 191 3.45 1.96 20.38
CA LEU A 191 2.03 2.17 20.67
C LEU A 191 1.39 3.10 19.64
N GLY A 192 2.11 4.10 19.16
CA GLY A 192 1.58 5.05 18.18
C GLY A 192 1.28 4.40 16.84
N THR A 193 2.17 3.55 16.30
CA THR A 193 1.87 2.86 15.03
C THR A 193 0.72 1.88 15.17
N ARG A 194 0.54 1.28 16.36
CA ARG A 194 -0.63 0.45 16.70
C ARG A 194 -1.93 1.25 16.65
N GLN A 195 -1.93 2.43 17.24
CA GLN A 195 -3.09 3.32 17.24
C GLN A 195 -3.43 3.80 15.82
N LEU A 196 -2.43 4.23 15.05
CA LEU A 196 -2.61 4.61 13.65
C LEU A 196 -3.20 3.46 12.81
N ALA A 197 -2.70 2.24 13.00
CA ALA A 197 -3.18 1.07 12.26
C ALA A 197 -4.63 0.73 12.60
N ALA A 198 -5.01 0.83 13.88
CA ALA A 198 -6.38 0.62 14.31
C ALA A 198 -7.34 1.62 13.66
N ILE A 199 -6.99 2.91 13.66
CA ILE A 199 -7.81 3.96 13.03
C ILE A 199 -7.94 3.73 11.51
N LEU A 200 -6.86 3.33 10.82
CA LEU A 200 -6.91 3.00 9.39
C LEU A 200 -7.75 1.75 9.09
N GLU A 201 -7.74 0.76 9.97
CA GLU A 201 -8.63 -0.41 9.89
C GLU A 201 -10.09 0.00 10.10
N ASP A 202 -10.37 0.91 11.03
CA ASP A 202 -11.69 1.50 11.21
C ASP A 202 -12.13 2.31 9.98
N ALA A 203 -11.22 3.02 9.32
CA ALA A 203 -11.49 3.71 8.07
C ALA A 203 -11.79 2.73 6.92
N CYS A 204 -11.07 1.63 6.83
CA CYS A 204 -11.30 0.58 5.83
C CYS A 204 -12.52 -0.30 6.13
N SER A 205 -13.01 -0.29 7.37
CA SER A 205 -14.21 -1.02 7.80
C SER A 205 -15.46 -0.15 7.95
N GLY A 206 -15.33 1.16 7.72
CA GLY A 206 -16.44 2.12 7.77
C GLY A 206 -16.84 2.52 9.19
N LYS A 207 -15.99 2.30 10.19
CA LYS A 207 -16.22 2.65 11.60
C LYS A 207 -15.59 3.98 12.01
N ALA A 208 -14.61 4.47 11.25
CA ALA A 208 -13.96 5.74 11.53
C ALA A 208 -14.92 6.93 11.43
N THR A 209 -14.60 7.98 12.17
CA THR A 209 -15.30 9.28 12.21
C THR A 209 -14.47 10.37 11.52
N PRO A 210 -15.06 11.52 11.15
CA PRO A 210 -14.32 12.60 10.50
C PRO A 210 -13.12 13.12 11.31
N GLU A 211 -13.22 13.10 12.65
CA GLU A 211 -12.17 13.54 13.58
C GLU A 211 -10.94 12.63 13.52
N ASP A 212 -11.10 11.37 13.09
CA ASP A 212 -10.01 10.42 12.98
C ASP A 212 -8.95 10.86 11.94
N ILE A 213 -9.32 11.64 10.91
CA ILE A 213 -8.34 12.14 9.92
C ILE A 213 -7.33 13.08 10.60
N ASP A 214 -7.82 13.97 11.45
CA ASP A 214 -6.97 14.95 12.13
C ASP A 214 -6.18 14.26 13.26
N LEU A 215 -6.79 13.29 13.96
CA LEU A 215 -6.11 12.44 14.93
C LEU A 215 -4.97 11.62 14.30
N LEU A 216 -5.17 11.05 13.11
CA LEU A 216 -4.12 10.36 12.35
C LEU A 216 -2.94 11.30 12.09
N ALA A 217 -3.19 12.55 11.70
CA ALA A 217 -2.15 13.52 11.42
C ALA A 217 -1.38 13.91 12.70
N GLU A 218 -2.09 14.22 13.79
CA GLU A 218 -1.49 14.58 15.08
C GLU A 218 -0.62 13.45 15.65
N LEU A 219 -1.17 12.23 15.70
CA LEU A 219 -0.43 11.05 16.16
C LEU A 219 0.79 10.78 15.29
N SER A 220 0.66 10.95 13.98
CA SER A 220 1.78 10.76 13.05
C SER A 220 2.94 11.70 13.36
N GLU A 221 2.69 12.99 13.56
CA GLU A 221 3.75 13.94 13.93
C GLU A 221 4.37 13.63 15.29
N GLY A 222 3.55 13.25 16.29
CA GLY A 222 4.04 12.82 17.60
C GLY A 222 4.96 11.58 17.54
N ILE A 223 4.63 10.60 16.69
CA ILE A 223 5.45 9.41 16.47
C ILE A 223 6.77 9.79 15.79
N LYS A 224 6.72 10.66 14.77
CA LYS A 224 7.92 11.11 14.06
C LYS A 224 8.90 11.81 15.00
N ALA A 225 8.39 12.73 15.83
CA ALA A 225 9.21 13.47 16.77
C ALA A 225 9.72 12.62 17.94
N GLY A 226 8.92 11.66 18.43
CA GLY A 226 9.23 10.88 19.63
C GLY A 226 9.99 9.57 19.39
N SER A 227 10.16 9.13 18.15
CA SER A 227 10.77 7.84 17.84
C SER A 227 12.30 7.86 17.86
N LEU A 228 12.88 6.78 18.40
CA LEU A 228 14.33 6.65 18.61
C LEU A 228 15.13 6.48 17.31
N CYS A 229 14.60 5.74 16.34
CA CYS A 229 15.32 5.37 15.12
C CYS A 229 14.55 5.75 13.85
N GLY A 230 15.24 5.67 12.72
CA GLY A 230 14.70 6.03 11.40
C GLY A 230 13.41 5.29 11.03
N LEU A 231 13.24 4.02 11.43
CA LEU A 231 11.99 3.28 11.20
C LEU A 231 10.81 3.99 11.86
N GLY A 232 10.88 4.26 13.16
CA GLY A 232 9.79 4.93 13.87
C GLY A 232 9.56 6.36 13.38
N GLN A 233 10.63 7.07 13.02
CA GLN A 233 10.57 8.44 12.49
C GLN A 233 9.94 8.54 11.09
N THR A 234 9.91 7.44 10.33
CA THR A 234 9.41 7.42 8.95
C THR A 234 8.17 6.56 8.79
N ALA A 235 7.87 5.64 9.71
CA ALA A 235 6.67 4.80 9.68
C ALA A 235 5.35 5.56 9.45
N PRO A 236 5.16 6.81 9.92
CA PRO A 236 3.95 7.57 9.64
C PRO A 236 3.90 8.26 8.26
N ASN A 237 5.00 8.26 7.49
CA ASN A 237 5.05 8.94 6.19
C ASN A 237 4.00 8.47 5.17
N PRO A 238 3.69 7.16 5.04
CA PRO A 238 2.60 6.71 4.18
C PRO A 238 1.28 7.38 4.58
N VAL A 239 0.98 7.45 5.89
CA VAL A 239 -0.25 8.06 6.43
C VAL A 239 -0.29 9.57 6.15
N LEU A 240 0.79 10.29 6.46
CA LEU A 240 0.86 11.74 6.26
C LEU A 240 0.73 12.13 4.79
N THR A 241 1.40 11.40 3.90
CA THR A 241 1.37 11.69 2.47
C THR A 241 0.05 11.31 1.82
N THR A 242 -0.58 10.20 2.23
CA THR A 242 -1.91 9.86 1.71
C THR A 242 -2.99 10.80 2.23
N ILE A 243 -2.91 11.28 3.47
CA ILE A 243 -3.78 12.37 3.93
C ILE A 243 -3.52 13.65 3.15
N ARG A 244 -2.25 14.01 2.91
CA ARG A 244 -1.89 15.24 2.18
C ARG A 244 -2.41 15.26 0.74
N TYR A 245 -2.23 14.18 -0.01
CA TYR A 245 -2.51 14.15 -1.45
C TYR A 245 -3.84 13.48 -1.82
N PHE A 246 -4.36 12.62 -0.94
CA PHE A 246 -5.55 11.79 -1.22
C PHE A 246 -6.60 11.92 -0.11
N ARG A 247 -6.67 13.06 0.59
CA ARG A 247 -7.65 13.32 1.67
C ARG A 247 -9.08 12.96 1.27
N GLN A 248 -9.45 13.24 0.02
CA GLN A 248 -10.78 12.96 -0.50
C GLN A 248 -11.15 11.47 -0.42
N GLU A 249 -10.19 10.54 -0.54
CA GLU A 249 -10.47 9.11 -0.35
C GLU A 249 -10.80 8.76 1.10
N TYR A 250 -10.12 9.39 2.06
CA TYR A 250 -10.46 9.26 3.48
C TYR A 250 -11.87 9.77 3.75
N GLU A 251 -12.22 10.94 3.21
CA GLU A 251 -13.55 11.53 3.36
C GLU A 251 -14.64 10.63 2.77
N VAL A 252 -14.42 10.05 1.58
CA VAL A 252 -15.38 9.11 0.97
C VAL A 252 -15.51 7.82 1.79
N HIS A 253 -14.41 7.28 2.32
CA HIS A 253 -14.44 6.13 3.23
C HIS A 253 -15.25 6.42 4.50
N ILE A 254 -15.03 7.58 5.10
CA ILE A 254 -15.58 7.94 6.41
C ILE A 254 -17.04 8.41 6.30
N GLN A 255 -17.33 9.32 5.37
CA GLN A 255 -18.64 9.96 5.25
C GLN A 255 -19.63 9.13 4.42
N GLN A 256 -19.16 8.58 3.30
CA GLN A 256 -20.03 7.83 2.37
C GLN A 256 -19.99 6.32 2.60
N LYS A 257 -19.13 5.84 3.52
CA LYS A 257 -18.92 4.41 3.80
C LYS A 257 -18.68 3.62 2.52
N ARG A 258 -17.83 4.20 1.66
CA ARG A 258 -17.59 3.75 0.28
C ARG A 258 -16.10 3.68 0.01
N CYS A 259 -15.64 2.61 -0.66
CA CYS A 259 -14.29 2.55 -1.21
C CYS A 259 -14.33 2.79 -2.73
N PRO A 260 -13.81 3.92 -3.25
CA PRO A 260 -13.80 4.20 -4.69
C PRO A 260 -13.07 3.14 -5.51
N ALA A 261 -11.99 2.58 -4.94
CA ALA A 261 -11.13 1.59 -5.55
C ALA A 261 -11.65 0.14 -5.42
N LEU A 262 -12.75 -0.10 -4.70
CA LEU A 262 -13.34 -1.44 -4.53
C LEU A 262 -12.38 -2.49 -3.94
N VAL A 263 -11.47 -2.04 -3.07
CA VAL A 263 -10.49 -2.89 -2.36
C VAL A 263 -10.98 -3.25 -0.95
N CYS A 264 -11.50 -2.26 -0.21
CA CYS A 264 -11.97 -2.47 1.16
C CYS A 264 -13.30 -3.23 1.18
N ARG A 265 -13.24 -4.53 1.53
CA ARG A 265 -14.39 -5.46 1.48
C ARG A 265 -15.62 -4.99 2.25
N GLN A 266 -15.43 -4.26 3.35
CA GLN A 266 -16.53 -3.75 4.18
C GLN A 266 -17.17 -2.48 3.61
N LEU A 267 -16.61 -1.87 2.57
CA LEU A 267 -17.11 -0.64 1.93
C LEU A 267 -17.59 -0.88 0.49
N LEU A 268 -17.76 -2.14 0.12
CA LEU A 268 -18.28 -2.57 -1.18
C LEU A 268 -19.31 -3.68 -1.01
N TRP A 269 -20.11 -3.85 -2.04
CA TRP A 269 -21.12 -4.90 -2.15
C TRP A 269 -20.91 -5.70 -3.42
N TYR A 270 -21.54 -6.87 -3.48
CA TYR A 270 -21.54 -7.72 -4.66
C TYR A 270 -22.93 -7.71 -5.27
N ARG A 271 -23.01 -7.53 -6.58
CA ARG A 271 -24.25 -7.65 -7.36
C ARG A 271 -24.03 -8.62 -8.50
N ILE A 272 -25.04 -9.41 -8.83
CA ILE A 272 -25.02 -10.27 -10.01
C ILE A 272 -25.76 -9.53 -11.11
N ASP A 273 -25.08 -9.33 -12.23
CA ASP A 273 -25.65 -8.75 -13.43
C ASP A 273 -26.52 -9.81 -14.13
N PRO A 274 -27.85 -9.59 -14.26
CA PRO A 274 -28.75 -10.59 -14.81
C PRO A 274 -28.52 -10.84 -16.30
N GLU A 275 -27.96 -9.87 -17.04
CA GLU A 275 -27.71 -10.02 -18.48
C GLU A 275 -26.46 -10.90 -18.76
N LEU A 276 -25.51 -10.90 -17.82
CA LEU A 276 -24.26 -11.66 -17.94
C LEU A 276 -24.34 -13.03 -17.26
N CYS A 277 -25.28 -13.21 -16.33
CA CYS A 277 -25.37 -14.43 -15.52
C CYS A 277 -25.94 -15.61 -16.31
N GLN A 278 -25.16 -16.70 -16.38
CA GLN A 278 -25.56 -17.93 -17.08
C GLN A 278 -26.27 -18.96 -16.17
N GLY A 279 -26.50 -18.63 -14.88
CA GLY A 279 -27.17 -19.54 -13.94
C GLY A 279 -26.40 -20.84 -13.65
N CYS A 280 -25.06 -20.76 -13.55
CA CYS A 280 -24.17 -21.93 -13.37
C CYS A 280 -24.14 -22.52 -11.94
N GLN A 281 -24.66 -21.78 -10.95
CA GLN A 281 -24.81 -22.14 -9.52
C GLN A 281 -23.49 -22.25 -8.74
N LEU A 282 -22.35 -21.86 -9.32
CA LEU A 282 -21.06 -21.85 -8.61
C LEU A 282 -21.07 -20.89 -7.42
N CYS A 283 -21.60 -19.67 -7.60
CA CYS A 283 -21.71 -18.67 -6.54
C CYS A 283 -22.58 -19.16 -5.38
N LEU A 284 -23.68 -19.86 -5.67
CA LEU A 284 -24.59 -20.42 -4.65
C LEU A 284 -23.89 -21.49 -3.81
N LYS A 285 -23.16 -22.43 -4.45
CA LYS A 285 -22.41 -23.49 -3.76
C LYS A 285 -21.28 -22.97 -2.87
N HIS A 286 -20.68 -21.84 -3.20
CA HIS A 286 -19.54 -21.27 -2.47
C HIS A 286 -19.95 -20.14 -1.53
N CYS A 287 -21.24 -19.87 -1.37
CA CYS A 287 -21.70 -18.88 -0.41
C CYS A 287 -21.74 -19.48 1.00
N PRO A 288 -20.88 -19.04 1.94
CA PRO A 288 -20.81 -19.63 3.29
C PRO A 288 -22.03 -19.33 4.17
N VAL A 289 -22.86 -18.37 3.76
CA VAL A 289 -24.02 -17.87 4.51
C VAL A 289 -25.32 -17.99 3.73
N GLU A 290 -25.31 -18.75 2.63
CA GLU A 290 -26.50 -19.02 1.81
C GLU A 290 -27.27 -17.75 1.39
N ALA A 291 -26.53 -16.67 1.13
CA ALA A 291 -27.07 -15.37 0.75
C ALA A 291 -27.45 -15.27 -0.74
N ILE A 292 -27.25 -16.33 -1.54
CA ILE A 292 -27.47 -16.29 -3.00
C ILE A 292 -28.65 -17.18 -3.37
N GLN A 293 -29.56 -16.63 -4.17
CA GLN A 293 -30.77 -17.30 -4.61
C GLN A 293 -30.82 -17.41 -6.13
N GLY A 294 -31.52 -18.43 -6.64
CA GLY A 294 -31.85 -18.59 -8.05
C GLY A 294 -31.61 -20.02 -8.58
N GLU A 295 -32.30 -20.35 -9.66
CA GLU A 295 -32.31 -21.70 -10.22
C GLU A 295 -31.25 -21.93 -11.30
N LYS A 296 -31.16 -23.17 -11.78
CA LYS A 296 -30.22 -23.52 -12.84
C LYS A 296 -30.68 -22.87 -14.15
N LYS A 297 -29.76 -22.23 -14.87
CA LYS A 297 -30.03 -21.44 -16.10
C LYS A 297 -30.85 -20.15 -15.89
N GLU A 298 -31.06 -19.73 -14.66
CA GLU A 298 -31.67 -18.44 -14.34
C GLU A 298 -30.64 -17.50 -13.69
N PRO A 299 -30.78 -16.17 -13.88
CA PRO A 299 -29.97 -15.20 -13.15
C PRO A 299 -30.09 -15.34 -11.64
N HIS A 300 -28.96 -15.33 -10.96
CA HIS A 300 -28.90 -15.39 -9.50
C HIS A 300 -28.95 -14.01 -8.89
N THR A 301 -29.45 -13.90 -7.67
CA THR A 301 -29.53 -12.67 -6.89
C THR A 301 -28.85 -12.84 -5.53
N ILE A 302 -28.35 -11.76 -4.96
CA ILE A 302 -27.68 -11.75 -3.66
C ILE A 302 -28.58 -11.02 -2.66
N ASP A 303 -28.99 -11.73 -1.61
CA ASP A 303 -29.59 -11.17 -0.41
C ASP A 303 -28.52 -10.41 0.38
N GLN A 304 -28.56 -9.09 0.27
CA GLN A 304 -27.57 -8.21 0.87
C GLN A 304 -27.66 -8.15 2.39
N LEU A 305 -28.81 -8.50 2.98
CA LEU A 305 -28.96 -8.54 4.44
C LEU A 305 -28.22 -9.75 5.04
N LYS A 306 -28.17 -10.86 4.30
CA LYS A 306 -27.40 -12.06 4.69
C LYS A 306 -25.93 -12.01 4.28
N CYS A 307 -25.61 -11.24 3.24
CA CYS A 307 -24.27 -11.21 2.66
C CYS A 307 -23.22 -10.66 3.64
N THR A 308 -22.21 -11.48 3.96
CA THR A 308 -21.04 -11.07 4.77
C THR A 308 -19.94 -10.39 3.96
N ARG A 309 -20.17 -10.14 2.66
CA ARG A 309 -19.21 -9.48 1.74
C ARG A 309 -17.86 -10.20 1.64
N CYS A 310 -17.86 -11.53 1.80
CA CYS A 310 -16.65 -12.35 1.75
C CYS A 310 -15.95 -12.42 0.37
N GLY A 311 -16.70 -12.19 -0.73
CA GLY A 311 -16.17 -12.20 -2.10
C GLY A 311 -16.07 -13.57 -2.77
N ALA A 312 -16.43 -14.66 -2.09
CA ALA A 312 -16.38 -16.01 -2.66
C ALA A 312 -17.14 -16.12 -4.00
N CYS A 313 -18.30 -15.45 -4.11
CA CYS A 313 -19.08 -15.44 -5.35
C CYS A 313 -18.35 -14.75 -6.52
N PHE A 314 -17.62 -13.67 -6.24
CA PHE A 314 -16.85 -12.94 -7.25
C PHE A 314 -15.68 -13.78 -7.78
N GLU A 315 -14.95 -14.45 -6.88
CA GLU A 315 -13.80 -15.28 -7.22
C GLU A 315 -14.18 -16.52 -8.06
N VAL A 316 -15.33 -17.16 -7.77
CA VAL A 316 -15.78 -18.35 -8.52
C VAL A 316 -16.61 -18.03 -9.76
N CYS A 317 -16.91 -16.75 -10.01
CA CYS A 317 -17.68 -16.36 -11.19
C CYS A 317 -16.85 -16.64 -12.46
N PRO A 318 -17.38 -17.39 -13.45
CA PRO A 318 -16.61 -17.71 -14.64
C PRO A 318 -16.11 -16.44 -15.37
N PRO A 319 -14.82 -16.35 -15.74
CA PRO A 319 -14.26 -15.16 -16.40
C PRO A 319 -14.96 -14.78 -17.71
N LYS A 320 -15.56 -15.76 -18.39
CA LYS A 320 -16.32 -15.53 -19.62
C LYS A 320 -17.63 -14.76 -19.39
N SER A 321 -18.28 -14.95 -18.24
CA SER A 321 -19.49 -14.21 -17.87
C SER A 321 -19.17 -12.96 -17.07
N HIS A 322 -18.25 -13.06 -16.11
CA HIS A 322 -17.91 -12.00 -15.15
C HIS A 322 -19.15 -11.26 -14.60
N ALA A 323 -20.21 -12.02 -14.31
CA ALA A 323 -21.52 -11.50 -13.95
C ALA A 323 -21.56 -10.93 -12.53
N VAL A 324 -20.69 -11.39 -11.63
CA VAL A 324 -20.59 -10.82 -10.28
C VAL A 324 -19.75 -9.55 -10.35
N GLN A 325 -20.35 -8.42 -10.03
CA GLN A 325 -19.74 -7.10 -10.02
C GLN A 325 -19.55 -6.61 -8.58
N ARG A 326 -18.43 -5.93 -8.34
CA ARG A 326 -18.20 -5.15 -7.12
C ARG A 326 -18.83 -3.77 -7.31
N ILE A 327 -19.67 -3.36 -6.38
CA ILE A 327 -20.27 -2.02 -6.37
C ILE A 327 -19.86 -1.26 -5.10
N PRO A 328 -19.57 0.03 -5.21
CA PRO A 328 -19.09 0.81 -4.06
C PRO A 328 -20.26 1.39 -3.25
N GLY A 329 -20.14 1.47 -1.92
CA GLY A 329 -21.05 2.27 -1.08
C GLY A 329 -22.08 1.48 -0.25
N GLN A 330 -23.32 1.95 -0.19
CA GLN A 330 -24.40 1.39 0.65
C GLN A 330 -25.08 0.18 0.00
N VAL A 331 -25.82 -0.58 0.82
CA VAL A 331 -26.58 -1.78 0.42
C VAL A 331 -27.30 -1.48 -0.90
N PRO A 332 -27.01 -2.20 -2.01
CA PRO A 332 -27.79 -2.00 -3.22
C PRO A 332 -29.25 -2.28 -2.87
N ALA A 333 -30.14 -1.35 -3.23
CA ALA A 333 -31.57 -1.53 -3.03
C ALA A 333 -31.94 -2.93 -3.52
N THR A 334 -32.51 -3.76 -2.65
CA THR A 334 -33.05 -5.05 -3.04
C THR A 334 -34.03 -4.78 -4.17
N GLU A 335 -33.66 -5.13 -5.40
CA GLU A 335 -34.64 -5.28 -6.47
C GLU A 335 -35.53 -6.42 -6.01
N THR A 336 -36.66 -6.07 -5.37
CA THR A 336 -37.72 -7.00 -5.06
C THR A 336 -38.07 -7.69 -6.38
N PRO A 337 -38.01 -9.03 -6.48
CA PRO A 337 -38.41 -9.70 -7.71
C PRO A 337 -39.83 -9.24 -8.03
N ALA A 338 -40.05 -8.83 -9.28
CA ALA A 338 -41.36 -8.40 -9.74
C ALA A 338 -42.41 -9.44 -9.32
N PRO A 339 -43.58 -9.02 -8.79
CA PRO A 339 -44.60 -9.96 -8.37
C PRO A 339 -44.92 -10.92 -9.53
N PRO A 340 -45.12 -12.22 -9.25
CA PRO A 340 -45.40 -13.19 -10.30
C PRO A 340 -46.60 -12.71 -11.10
N LYS A 341 -46.48 -12.73 -12.45
CA LYS A 341 -47.59 -12.41 -13.35
C LYS A 341 -48.82 -13.20 -12.89
N PRO A 342 -49.98 -12.56 -12.68
CA PRO A 342 -51.19 -13.28 -12.30
C PRO A 342 -51.45 -14.37 -13.34
N ALA A 343 -51.67 -15.59 -12.86
CA ALA A 343 -52.03 -16.72 -13.70
C ALA A 343 -53.25 -16.34 -14.56
N PRO A 344 -53.31 -16.73 -15.85
CA PRO A 344 -54.47 -16.49 -16.67
C PRO A 344 -55.70 -17.08 -15.98
N ALA A 345 -56.71 -16.25 -15.75
CA ALA A 345 -57.96 -16.64 -15.13
C ALA A 345 -58.54 -17.86 -15.87
N ALA A 346 -58.66 -18.97 -15.15
CA ALA A 346 -59.40 -20.13 -15.65
C ALA A 346 -60.85 -19.68 -15.87
N GLY A 347 -61.28 -19.65 -17.13
CA GLY A 347 -62.66 -19.39 -17.51
C GLY A 347 -63.58 -20.42 -16.86
N LEU A 348 -64.59 -19.93 -16.15
CA LEU A 348 -65.73 -20.73 -15.72
C LEU A 348 -66.56 -21.08 -16.96
N PRO A 349 -67.04 -22.33 -17.10
CA PRO A 349 -67.95 -22.70 -18.18
C PRO A 349 -69.34 -22.09 -17.94
N GLU A 350 -69.90 -21.48 -18.98
CA GLU A 350 -71.31 -21.06 -19.03
C GLU A 350 -72.20 -22.31 -19.07
N GLU A 351 -73.08 -22.47 -18.07
CA GLU A 351 -74.21 -23.39 -18.13
C GLU A 351 -75.42 -22.65 -18.73
N THR A 352 -75.90 -23.16 -19.87
CA THR A 352 -77.22 -22.88 -20.47
C THR A 352 -78.27 -23.84 -19.95
#